data_AF-A0A2G2MH41-F1
#
_entry.id   AF-A0A2G2MH41-F1
#
_cell.length_a   1.000
_cell.length_b   1.000
_cell.length_c   1.000
_cell.angle_alpha   90.00
_cell.angle_beta   90.00
_cell.angle_gamma   90.00
#
_symmetry.space_group_name_H-M   'P 1'
#
loop_
_entity.id
_entity.type
_entity.pdbx_description
1 polymer ?
#
loop_
_entity_poly.entity_id
_entity_poly.type
_entity_poly.pdbx_seq_one_letter_code
_entity_poly.pdbx_strand_id
1 'polypeptide(L)'
;MKQNKRVNMYNDIAYKDLFSELKAQVREAGLLQRVPVRGSIEMIAIIVCLVVALTTAPFWHPALLALFLTLLFTRSVFVSHDILHMQYFKNKTLSKKLSYPFSSLILSNSSSWWDYKHNVNHHTYCNIVEKDEDIRALDGAFTPQKGNSPFIKKHKHIIFWGAMFFMFPAFIGQSYKFVIERKLWGELGLMLLHWPLIWGTLLYQVGGVNTLIIAVVMNFILSPWLAFGFITNHLGCETFTEEQAKDFSWMELQMRGSRSLKGGFLVHWFYGGLNTQIEHHLFPKAPRFNLLKVQKMTKEFAKKYDIPYFESTPLMAYVQINNALKDY
;
A
#
# COMPACT_ATOMS: atom_id res chain seq x y z
N MET A 1 18.46 -17.64 23.69
CA MET A 1 17.66 -17.08 24.81
C MET A 1 17.66 -15.53 24.84
N LYS A 2 17.49 -14.85 23.70
CA LYS A 2 17.18 -13.40 23.62
C LYS A 2 16.03 -13.09 22.63
N GLN A 3 15.23 -14.10 22.28
CA GLN A 3 13.87 -13.90 21.78
C GLN A 3 13.00 -13.50 22.99
N ASN A 4 12.02 -12.61 22.80
CA ASN A 4 10.95 -12.31 23.77
C ASN A 4 11.15 -11.16 24.79
N LYS A 5 11.73 -10.02 24.40
CA LYS A 5 11.44 -8.76 25.13
C LYS A 5 10.57 -7.75 24.39
N ARG A 6 10.36 -7.90 23.07
CA ARG A 6 9.39 -7.07 22.32
C ARG A 6 8.06 -7.76 22.04
N VAL A 7 8.03 -9.10 22.08
CA VAL A 7 6.83 -9.94 21.88
C VAL A 7 5.89 -9.91 23.09
N ASN A 8 6.36 -9.43 24.25
CA ASN A 8 5.62 -9.52 25.52
C ASN A 8 4.88 -8.25 25.93
N MET A 9 4.78 -7.21 25.08
CA MET A 9 4.07 -6.00 25.52
C MET A 9 2.54 -6.21 25.62
N TYR A 10 2.00 -7.27 25.00
CA TYR A 10 0.56 -7.50 24.89
C TYR A 10 0.09 -8.92 25.24
N ASN A 11 0.98 -9.86 25.59
CA ASN A 11 0.58 -11.25 25.85
C ASN A 11 -0.30 -11.42 27.10
N ASP A 12 -0.31 -10.43 28.00
CA ASP A 12 -1.14 -10.44 29.22
C ASP A 12 -2.40 -9.54 29.10
N ILE A 13 -2.65 -8.90 27.95
CA ILE A 13 -3.77 -7.98 27.76
C ILE A 13 -4.86 -8.66 26.92
N ALA A 14 -6.01 -8.90 27.54
CA ALA A 14 -7.17 -9.45 26.84
C ALA A 14 -7.70 -8.45 25.80
N TYR A 15 -7.51 -8.72 24.51
CA TYR A 15 -8.20 -8.01 23.44
C TYR A 15 -9.68 -8.40 23.42
N LYS A 16 -10.53 -7.51 23.91
CA LYS A 16 -11.97 -7.72 23.86
C LYS A 16 -12.45 -7.65 22.40
N ASP A 17 -13.18 -8.65 21.93
CA ASP A 17 -13.80 -8.62 20.59
C ASP A 17 -14.99 -7.64 20.57
N LEU A 18 -14.67 -6.36 20.39
CA LEU A 18 -15.62 -5.25 20.39
C LEU A 18 -15.70 -4.58 19.01
N PHE A 19 -15.21 -5.26 17.96
CA PHE A 19 -15.18 -4.70 16.61
C PHE A 19 -16.57 -4.31 16.12
N SER A 20 -17.57 -5.12 16.41
CA SER A 20 -18.96 -4.87 16.01
C SER A 20 -19.50 -3.56 16.58
N GLU A 21 -19.14 -3.21 17.82
CA GLU A 21 -19.51 -1.94 18.46
C GLU A 21 -18.80 -0.76 17.79
N LEU A 22 -17.47 -0.83 17.64
CA LEU A 22 -16.70 0.24 16.97
C LEU A 22 -17.20 0.45 15.52
N LYS A 23 -17.47 -0.64 14.80
CA LYS A 23 -18.00 -0.60 13.44
C LYS A 23 -19.39 0.04 13.37
N ALA A 24 -20.25 -0.18 14.36
CA ALA A 24 -21.54 0.47 14.45
C ALA A 24 -21.37 1.99 14.63
N GLN A 25 -20.52 2.42 15.57
CA GLN A 25 -20.23 3.84 15.80
C GLN A 25 -19.66 4.53 14.54
N VAL A 26 -18.67 3.92 13.87
CA VAL A 26 -18.07 4.47 12.65
C VAL A 26 -19.09 4.54 11.50
N ARG A 27 -20.01 3.57 11.42
CA ARG A 27 -21.09 3.58 10.43
C ARG A 27 -22.11 4.68 10.71
N GLU A 28 -22.53 4.84 11.95
CA GLU A 28 -23.48 5.87 12.40
C GLU A 28 -22.94 7.28 12.13
N ALA A 29 -21.65 7.50 12.35
CA ALA A 29 -20.95 8.73 11.99
C ALA A 29 -20.86 9.00 10.46
N GLY A 30 -21.41 8.11 9.61
CA GLY A 30 -21.40 8.25 8.16
C GLY A 30 -20.04 8.04 7.50
N LEU A 31 -19.02 7.59 8.25
CA LEU A 31 -17.64 7.55 7.75
C LEU A 31 -17.37 6.42 6.74
N LEU A 32 -18.28 5.45 6.63
CA LEU A 32 -18.22 4.35 5.65
C LEU A 32 -19.00 4.64 4.35
N GLN A 33 -19.62 5.81 4.23
CA GLN A 33 -20.38 6.18 3.04
C GLN A 33 -19.49 6.23 1.80
N ARG A 34 -20.03 5.79 0.67
CA ARG A 34 -19.36 5.83 -0.63
C ARG A 34 -19.35 7.25 -1.17
N VAL A 35 -18.28 7.61 -1.86
CA VAL A 35 -18.10 8.97 -2.41
C VAL A 35 -17.88 8.99 -3.91
N PRO A 36 -18.87 8.57 -4.71
CA PRO A 36 -18.70 8.38 -6.14
C PRO A 36 -18.32 9.67 -6.86
N VAL A 37 -18.91 10.82 -6.45
CA VAL A 37 -18.61 12.13 -7.05
C VAL A 37 -17.14 12.50 -6.87
N ARG A 38 -16.63 12.42 -5.63
CA ARG A 38 -15.23 12.71 -5.35
C ARG A 38 -14.30 11.73 -6.06
N GLY A 39 -14.63 10.45 -6.04
CA GLY A 39 -13.85 9.42 -6.74
C GLY A 39 -13.74 9.71 -8.24
N SER A 40 -14.86 10.05 -8.90
CA SER A 40 -14.87 10.45 -10.30
C SER A 40 -14.05 11.71 -10.56
N ILE A 41 -14.14 12.73 -9.69
CA ILE A 41 -13.32 13.95 -9.81
C ILE A 41 -11.83 13.62 -9.71
N GLU A 42 -11.40 12.80 -8.75
CA GLU A 42 -9.98 12.44 -8.59
C GLU A 42 -9.47 11.63 -9.80
N MET A 43 -10.27 10.70 -10.32
CA MET A 43 -9.94 9.95 -11.53
C MET A 43 -9.81 10.85 -12.77
N ILE A 44 -10.80 11.72 -13.01
CA ILE A 44 -10.81 12.65 -14.14
C ILE A 44 -9.64 13.63 -14.04
N ALA A 45 -9.39 14.18 -12.85
CA ALA A 45 -8.28 15.11 -12.63
C ALA A 45 -6.93 14.45 -12.95
N ILE A 46 -6.73 13.19 -12.57
CA ILE A 46 -5.51 12.44 -12.91
C ILE A 46 -5.38 12.27 -14.43
N ILE A 47 -6.47 11.88 -15.12
CA ILE A 47 -6.46 11.69 -16.58
C ILE A 47 -6.15 13.01 -17.28
N VAL A 48 -6.80 14.11 -16.88
CA VAL A 48 -6.56 15.44 -17.44
C VAL A 48 -5.12 15.88 -17.20
N CYS A 49 -4.60 15.75 -15.98
CA CYS A 49 -3.21 16.07 -15.66
C CYS A 49 -2.22 15.22 -16.46
N LEU A 50 -2.52 13.94 -16.70
CA LEU A 50 -1.67 13.07 -17.52
C LEU A 50 -1.65 13.52 -18.96
N VAL A 51 -2.83 13.80 -19.54
CA VAL A 51 -2.93 14.31 -20.91
C VAL A 51 -2.19 15.63 -21.04
N VAL A 52 -2.37 16.57 -20.11
CA VAL A 52 -1.63 17.84 -20.12
C VAL A 52 -0.12 17.63 -20.01
N ALA A 53 0.35 16.75 -19.12
CA ALA A 53 1.78 16.46 -18.99
C ALA A 53 2.36 15.88 -20.29
N LEU A 54 1.62 14.97 -20.92
CA LEU A 54 2.01 14.30 -22.15
C LEU A 54 1.88 15.18 -23.39
N THR A 55 0.99 16.17 -23.45
CA THR A 55 0.89 17.08 -24.61
C THR A 55 1.83 18.28 -24.49
N THR A 56 2.21 18.63 -23.27
CA THR A 56 3.14 19.75 -23.02
C THR A 56 4.58 19.30 -22.80
N ALA A 57 4.89 17.99 -22.85
CA ALA A 57 6.19 17.44 -22.51
C ALA A 57 7.41 18.15 -23.14
N PRO A 58 7.38 18.62 -24.42
CA PRO A 58 8.49 19.36 -25.03
C PRO A 58 8.85 20.67 -24.34
N PHE A 59 7.91 21.27 -23.58
CA PHE A 59 8.12 22.53 -22.87
C PHE A 59 8.71 22.36 -21.47
N TRP A 60 8.87 21.11 -20.99
CA TRP A 60 9.40 20.83 -19.67
C TRP A 60 10.88 20.51 -19.73
N HIS A 61 11.61 20.90 -18.67
CA HIS A 61 12.86 20.23 -18.36
C HIS A 61 12.55 18.76 -17.98
N PRO A 62 13.26 17.75 -18.53
CA PRO A 62 12.94 16.33 -18.33
C PRO A 62 12.82 15.93 -16.86
N ALA A 63 13.73 16.42 -16.01
CA ALA A 63 13.67 16.11 -14.57
C ALA A 63 12.43 16.72 -13.87
N LEU A 64 11.95 17.90 -14.29
CA LEU A 64 10.75 18.51 -13.71
C LEU A 64 9.48 17.75 -14.13
N LEU A 65 9.42 17.32 -15.39
CA LEU A 65 8.35 16.44 -15.86
C LEU A 65 8.36 15.11 -15.09
N ALA A 66 9.53 14.54 -14.84
CA ALA A 66 9.67 13.32 -14.03
C ALA A 66 9.13 13.47 -12.61
N LEU A 67 9.41 14.61 -11.95
CA LEU A 67 8.86 14.92 -10.62
C LEU A 67 7.34 15.06 -10.65
N PHE A 68 6.80 15.75 -11.67
CA PHE A 68 5.35 15.88 -11.84
C PHE A 68 4.68 14.52 -12.11
N LEU A 69 5.24 13.70 -13.00
CA LEU A 69 4.75 12.35 -13.26
C LEU A 69 4.87 11.46 -12.03
N THR A 70 5.90 11.61 -11.20
CA THR A 70 6.01 10.89 -9.92
C THR A 70 4.82 11.19 -9.02
N LEU A 71 4.47 12.48 -8.84
CA LEU A 71 3.29 12.88 -8.08
C LEU A 71 2.02 12.25 -8.66
N LEU A 72 1.85 12.36 -9.98
CA LEU A 72 0.68 11.87 -10.67
C LEU A 72 0.52 10.34 -10.55
N PHE A 73 1.61 9.59 -10.71
CA PHE A 73 1.62 8.13 -10.60
C PHE A 73 1.36 7.69 -9.17
N THR A 74 2.00 8.31 -8.17
CA THR A 74 1.70 8.03 -6.74
C THR A 74 0.22 8.26 -6.43
N ARG A 75 -0.36 9.38 -6.89
CA ARG A 75 -1.80 9.65 -6.72
C ARG A 75 -2.67 8.62 -7.43
N SER A 76 -2.25 8.16 -8.61
CA SER A 76 -2.94 7.12 -9.38
C SER A 76 -2.94 5.78 -8.66
N VAL A 77 -1.85 5.41 -7.97
CA VAL A 77 -1.81 4.22 -7.11
C VAL A 77 -2.86 4.32 -6.01
N PHE A 78 -2.94 5.45 -5.30
CA PHE A 78 -3.91 5.62 -4.22
C PHE A 78 -5.36 5.61 -4.72
N VAL A 79 -5.64 6.25 -5.85
CA VAL A 79 -6.98 6.24 -6.46
C VAL A 79 -7.37 4.83 -6.92
N SER A 80 -6.46 4.11 -7.58
CA SER A 80 -6.68 2.71 -7.99
C SER A 80 -6.99 1.82 -6.78
N HIS A 81 -6.18 1.96 -5.72
CA HIS A 81 -6.38 1.28 -4.44
C HIS A 81 -7.78 1.54 -3.84
N ASP A 82 -8.24 2.79 -3.83
CA ASP A 82 -9.55 3.15 -3.26
C ASP A 82 -10.72 2.58 -4.04
N ILE A 83 -10.60 2.51 -5.38
CA ILE A 83 -11.60 1.89 -6.23
C ILE A 83 -11.72 0.40 -5.90
N LEU A 84 -10.59 -0.30 -5.72
CA LEU A 84 -10.53 -1.72 -5.37
C LEU A 84 -11.09 -2.02 -3.98
N HIS A 85 -10.91 -1.10 -3.04
CA HIS A 85 -11.55 -1.15 -1.71
C HIS A 85 -13.04 -0.77 -1.70
N MET A 86 -13.60 -0.51 -2.89
CA MET A 86 -14.96 -0.03 -3.07
C MET A 86 -15.26 1.23 -2.24
N GLN A 87 -14.31 2.15 -2.09
CA GLN A 87 -14.51 3.37 -1.32
C GLN A 87 -15.33 4.41 -2.09
N TYR A 88 -15.22 4.40 -3.42
CA TYR A 88 -15.90 5.38 -4.29
C TYR A 88 -17.29 4.92 -4.71
N PHE A 89 -17.44 3.67 -5.16
CA PHE A 89 -18.68 3.19 -5.76
C PHE A 89 -19.32 2.09 -4.93
N LYS A 90 -20.66 2.09 -4.85
CA LYS A 90 -21.44 1.02 -4.18
C LYS A 90 -21.39 -0.30 -4.97
N ASN A 91 -21.37 -0.21 -6.30
CA ASN A 91 -21.43 -1.37 -7.18
C ASN A 91 -20.03 -1.97 -7.42
N LYS A 92 -19.83 -3.22 -6.98
CA LYS A 92 -18.55 -3.93 -7.11
C LYS A 92 -18.14 -4.14 -8.57
N THR A 93 -19.10 -4.46 -9.45
CA THR A 93 -18.85 -4.63 -10.88
C THR A 93 -18.39 -3.33 -11.53
N LEU A 94 -19.00 -2.20 -11.18
CA LEU A 94 -18.57 -0.89 -11.64
C LEU A 94 -17.16 -0.55 -11.15
N SER A 95 -16.87 -0.75 -9.86
CA SER A 95 -15.51 -0.57 -9.31
C SER A 95 -14.48 -1.36 -10.10
N LYS A 96 -14.74 -2.64 -10.39
CA LYS A 96 -13.82 -3.47 -11.18
C LYS A 96 -13.66 -2.96 -12.61
N LYS A 97 -14.77 -2.66 -13.30
CA LYS A 97 -14.76 -2.13 -14.68
C LYS A 97 -14.02 -0.81 -14.81
N LEU A 98 -14.03 0.02 -13.77
CA LEU A 98 -13.29 1.29 -13.73
C LEU A 98 -11.82 1.10 -13.31
N SER A 99 -11.56 0.26 -12.32
CA SER A 99 -10.22 0.02 -11.80
C SER A 99 -9.29 -0.56 -12.85
N TYR A 100 -9.78 -1.53 -13.64
CA TYR A 100 -8.95 -2.27 -14.59
C TYR A 100 -8.31 -1.36 -15.63
N PRO A 101 -9.06 -0.58 -16.46
CA PRO A 101 -8.45 0.33 -17.41
C PRO A 101 -7.68 1.46 -16.72
N PHE A 102 -8.16 2.00 -15.60
CA PHE A 102 -7.48 3.10 -14.91
C PHE A 102 -6.08 2.68 -14.43
N SER A 103 -5.97 1.55 -13.74
CA SER A 103 -4.71 1.01 -13.25
C SER A 103 -3.81 0.54 -14.38
N SER A 104 -4.35 -0.23 -15.33
CA SER A 104 -3.53 -0.82 -16.40
C SER A 104 -2.97 0.23 -17.35
N LEU A 105 -3.75 1.22 -17.78
CA LEU A 105 -3.29 2.22 -18.74
C LEU A 105 -2.32 3.23 -18.12
N ILE A 106 -2.55 3.64 -16.86
CA ILE A 106 -1.72 4.67 -16.21
C ILE A 106 -0.48 4.05 -15.56
N LEU A 107 -0.61 2.88 -14.93
CA LEU A 107 0.45 2.30 -14.08
C LEU A 107 1.06 1.01 -14.64
N SER A 108 0.53 0.46 -15.74
CA SER A 108 0.86 -0.89 -16.22
C SER A 108 0.69 -1.95 -15.12
N ASN A 109 -0.30 -1.78 -14.24
CA ASN A 109 -0.49 -2.63 -13.07
C ASN A 109 -1.87 -3.30 -13.12
N SER A 110 -1.91 -4.60 -12.81
CA SER A 110 -3.13 -5.38 -12.79
C SER A 110 -3.92 -5.12 -11.51
N SER A 111 -5.15 -4.65 -11.69
CA SER A 111 -6.15 -4.55 -10.62
C SER A 111 -6.54 -5.93 -10.07
N SER A 112 -6.59 -6.96 -10.92
CA SER A 112 -6.86 -8.34 -10.47
C SER A 112 -5.74 -8.89 -9.60
N TRP A 113 -4.47 -8.66 -9.97
CA TRP A 113 -3.32 -9.01 -9.14
C TRP A 113 -3.35 -8.27 -7.82
N TRP A 114 -3.59 -6.95 -7.83
CA TRP A 114 -3.63 -6.16 -6.60
C TRP A 114 -4.80 -6.56 -5.68
N ASP A 115 -6.01 -6.80 -6.22
CA ASP A 115 -7.16 -7.30 -5.45
C ASP A 115 -6.81 -8.63 -4.75
N TYR A 116 -6.13 -9.55 -5.45
CA TYR A 116 -5.68 -10.81 -4.88
C TYR A 116 -4.59 -10.61 -3.81
N LYS A 117 -3.48 -9.96 -4.15
CA LYS A 117 -2.35 -9.72 -3.23
C LYS A 117 -2.79 -8.97 -1.97
N HIS A 118 -3.53 -7.88 -2.15
CA HIS A 118 -3.77 -6.91 -1.09
C HIS A 118 -5.07 -7.21 -0.33
N ASN A 119 -6.20 -7.42 -1.02
CA ASN A 119 -7.49 -7.61 -0.35
C ASN A 119 -7.69 -9.05 0.10
N VAL A 120 -7.36 -10.03 -0.75
CA VAL A 120 -7.58 -11.45 -0.42
C VAL A 120 -6.50 -11.94 0.54
N ASN A 121 -5.23 -11.62 0.30
CA ASN A 121 -4.14 -12.07 1.16
C ASN A 121 -3.86 -11.09 2.30
N HIS A 122 -3.21 -9.95 2.03
CA HIS A 122 -2.69 -9.06 3.08
C HIS A 122 -3.75 -8.57 4.08
N HIS A 123 -4.92 -8.10 3.62
CA HIS A 123 -5.96 -7.65 4.54
C HIS A 123 -6.56 -8.78 5.37
N THR A 124 -6.80 -9.95 4.78
CA THR A 124 -7.40 -11.09 5.49
C THR A 124 -6.43 -11.69 6.49
N TYR A 125 -5.14 -11.75 6.13
CA TYR A 125 -4.12 -12.52 6.84
C TYR A 125 -2.90 -11.67 7.24
N CYS A 126 -3.12 -10.38 7.55
CA CYS A 126 -2.04 -9.42 7.83
C CYS A 126 -1.03 -9.99 8.81
N ASN A 127 0.25 -10.00 8.41
CA ASN A 127 1.38 -10.50 9.18
C ASN A 127 1.30 -11.98 9.64
N ILE A 128 0.43 -12.80 9.05
CA ILE A 128 0.47 -14.26 9.23
C ILE A 128 1.56 -14.82 8.32
N VAL A 129 2.59 -15.43 8.92
CA VAL A 129 3.86 -15.80 8.25
C VAL A 129 3.64 -16.66 7.00
N GLU A 130 2.72 -17.60 7.06
CA GLU A 130 2.47 -18.57 5.97
C GLU A 130 1.62 -17.98 4.83
N LYS A 131 0.88 -16.91 5.09
CA LYS A 131 -0.16 -16.37 4.20
C LYS A 131 0.18 -14.99 3.63
N ASP A 132 0.73 -14.09 4.44
CA ASP A 132 1.05 -12.73 4.01
C ASP A 132 2.39 -12.69 3.26
N GLU A 133 2.34 -12.35 1.98
CA GLU A 133 3.53 -12.20 1.14
C GLU A 133 4.33 -10.95 1.49
N ASP A 134 3.71 -9.92 2.08
CA ASP A 134 4.37 -8.64 2.32
C ASP A 134 5.49 -8.74 3.38
N ILE A 135 5.30 -9.56 4.42
CA ILE A 135 6.35 -9.85 5.43
C ILE A 135 7.36 -10.91 4.98
N ARG A 136 7.06 -11.63 3.89
CA ARG A 136 7.95 -12.63 3.28
C ARG A 136 8.90 -12.06 2.23
N ALA A 137 8.88 -10.75 2.01
CA ALA A 137 9.83 -10.07 1.15
C ALA A 137 11.29 -10.49 1.44
N LEU A 138 12.11 -10.64 0.39
CA LEU A 138 13.53 -11.01 0.48
C LEU A 138 13.81 -12.26 1.35
N ASP A 139 13.19 -13.38 0.98
CA ASP A 139 13.43 -14.69 1.63
C ASP A 139 13.06 -14.66 3.13
N GLY A 140 11.90 -14.08 3.47
CA GLY A 140 11.41 -14.05 4.85
C GLY A 140 12.05 -12.97 5.73
N ALA A 141 12.34 -11.78 5.19
CA ALA A 141 13.07 -10.75 5.93
C ALA A 141 12.42 -10.32 7.26
N PHE A 142 11.11 -10.50 7.41
CA PHE A 142 10.35 -10.22 8.63
C PHE A 142 9.66 -11.45 9.21
N THR A 143 10.14 -12.66 8.89
CA THR A 143 9.62 -13.90 9.47
C THR A 143 10.68 -14.56 10.35
N PRO A 144 10.29 -15.40 11.34
CA PRO A 144 11.24 -16.16 12.15
C PRO A 144 12.15 -17.11 11.36
N GLN A 145 11.73 -17.47 10.13
CA GLN A 145 12.51 -18.33 9.23
C GLN A 145 13.57 -17.47 8.53
N LYS A 146 14.80 -17.53 9.06
CA LYS A 146 15.94 -16.78 8.53
C LYS A 146 16.14 -17.10 7.05
N GLY A 147 16.27 -16.07 6.21
CA GLY A 147 16.61 -16.24 4.79
C GLY A 147 17.76 -17.22 4.61
N ASN A 148 17.61 -18.19 3.72
CA ASN A 148 18.41 -19.41 3.63
C ASN A 148 19.86 -19.14 3.19
N SER A 149 20.13 -18.03 2.50
CA SER A 149 21.46 -17.70 1.98
C SER A 149 22.34 -16.92 2.97
N PRO A 150 23.58 -17.38 3.28
CA PRO A 150 24.55 -16.62 4.09
C PRO A 150 24.86 -15.23 3.54
N PHE A 151 24.84 -15.05 2.21
CA PHE A 151 25.05 -13.75 1.56
C PHE A 151 23.92 -12.77 1.87
N ILE A 152 22.66 -13.23 1.75
CA ILE A 152 21.48 -12.44 2.05
C ILE A 152 21.48 -12.06 3.54
N LYS A 153 21.81 -12.99 4.44
CA LYS A 153 21.94 -12.70 5.89
C LYS A 153 22.95 -11.57 6.14
N LYS A 154 24.13 -11.62 5.51
CA LYS A 154 25.20 -10.63 5.70
C LYS A 154 24.83 -9.23 5.19
N HIS A 155 24.12 -9.13 4.06
CA HIS A 155 23.82 -7.87 3.40
C HIS A 155 22.35 -7.45 3.47
N LYS A 156 21.55 -8.10 4.34
CA LYS A 156 20.09 -7.99 4.44
C LYS A 156 19.59 -6.55 4.43
N HIS A 157 20.20 -5.67 5.21
CA HIS A 157 19.80 -4.25 5.29
C HIS A 157 19.98 -3.52 3.96
N ILE A 158 21.13 -3.69 3.31
CA ILE A 158 21.43 -3.01 2.04
C ILE A 158 20.51 -3.57 0.94
N ILE A 159 20.31 -4.89 0.91
CA ILE A 159 19.41 -5.53 -0.06
C ILE A 159 17.97 -5.06 0.18
N PHE A 160 17.50 -5.02 1.42
CA PHE A 160 16.15 -4.57 1.77
C PHE A 160 15.90 -3.12 1.37
N TRP A 161 16.74 -2.20 1.82
CA TRP A 161 16.56 -0.78 1.49
C TRP A 161 16.85 -0.48 0.02
N GLY A 162 17.79 -1.20 -0.60
CA GLY A 162 18.07 -1.12 -2.03
C GLY A 162 16.88 -1.60 -2.88
N ALA A 163 16.22 -2.69 -2.47
CA ALA A 163 15.04 -3.23 -3.17
C ALA A 163 13.87 -2.23 -3.23
N MET A 164 13.78 -1.28 -2.29
CA MET A 164 12.72 -0.26 -2.29
C MET A 164 12.76 0.65 -3.53
N PHE A 165 13.92 0.82 -4.16
CA PHE A 165 14.06 1.56 -5.42
C PHE A 165 13.49 0.80 -6.63
N PHE A 166 13.08 -0.45 -6.46
CA PHE A 166 12.54 -1.32 -7.52
C PHE A 166 11.08 -1.73 -7.26
N MET A 167 10.40 -1.15 -6.26
CA MET A 167 9.03 -1.54 -5.94
C MET A 167 8.05 -1.32 -7.10
N PHE A 168 8.10 -0.17 -7.79
CA PHE A 168 7.21 0.09 -8.92
C PHE A 168 7.39 -0.91 -10.08
N PRO A 169 8.61 -1.14 -10.62
CA PRO A 169 8.80 -2.16 -11.64
C PRO A 169 8.51 -3.59 -11.15
N ALA A 170 8.75 -3.89 -9.87
CA ALA A 170 8.39 -5.19 -9.30
C ALA A 170 6.87 -5.42 -9.29
N PHE A 171 6.06 -4.39 -9.06
CA PHE A 171 4.59 -4.50 -9.13
C PHE A 171 4.11 -4.73 -10.57
N ILE A 172 4.72 -4.04 -11.54
CA ILE A 172 4.46 -4.27 -12.97
C ILE A 172 4.81 -5.73 -13.34
N GLY A 173 6.01 -6.20 -12.97
CA GLY A 173 6.46 -7.56 -13.25
C GLY A 173 5.56 -8.64 -12.65
N GLN A 174 5.16 -8.48 -11.37
CA GLN A 174 4.23 -9.39 -10.71
C GLN A 174 2.84 -9.36 -11.33
N SER A 175 2.37 -8.18 -11.73
CA SER A 175 1.12 -8.04 -12.49
C SER A 175 1.16 -8.80 -13.81
N TYR A 176 2.24 -8.65 -14.59
CA TYR A 176 2.40 -9.37 -15.86
C TYR A 176 2.40 -10.88 -15.64
N LYS A 177 3.19 -11.37 -14.69
CA LYS A 177 3.22 -12.78 -14.32
C LYS A 177 1.80 -13.28 -13.99
N PHE A 178 1.09 -12.56 -13.11
CA PHE A 178 -0.24 -12.94 -12.67
C PHE A 178 -1.26 -12.99 -13.81
N VAL A 179 -1.34 -11.96 -14.66
CA VAL A 179 -2.32 -11.93 -15.75
C VAL A 179 -2.02 -12.97 -16.83
N ILE A 180 -0.75 -13.30 -17.07
CA ILE A 180 -0.35 -14.34 -18.04
C ILE A 180 -0.72 -15.73 -17.49
N GLU A 181 -0.32 -16.04 -16.26
CA GLU A 181 -0.62 -17.33 -15.63
C GLU A 181 -2.13 -17.58 -15.50
N ARG A 182 -2.90 -16.52 -15.22
CA ARG A 182 -4.37 -16.57 -15.10
C ARG A 182 -5.10 -16.36 -16.43
N LYS A 183 -4.39 -16.19 -17.55
CA LYS A 183 -4.96 -15.97 -18.89
C LYS A 183 -5.94 -14.79 -18.97
N LEU A 184 -5.65 -13.71 -18.23
CA LEU A 184 -6.46 -12.48 -18.20
C LEU A 184 -6.11 -11.55 -19.37
N TRP A 185 -6.36 -12.01 -20.59
CA TRP A 185 -5.87 -11.37 -21.82
C TRP A 185 -6.36 -9.93 -22.04
N GLY A 186 -7.58 -9.61 -21.62
CA GLY A 186 -8.11 -8.24 -21.72
C GLY A 186 -7.34 -7.26 -20.83
N GLU A 187 -7.01 -7.68 -19.60
CA GLU A 187 -6.23 -6.85 -18.67
C GLU A 187 -4.77 -6.74 -19.12
N LEU A 188 -4.20 -7.85 -19.63
CA LEU A 188 -2.87 -7.84 -20.25
C LEU A 188 -2.81 -6.85 -21.43
N GLY A 189 -3.81 -6.86 -22.32
CA GLY A 189 -3.89 -5.93 -23.45
C GLY A 189 -3.88 -4.48 -22.98
N LEU A 190 -4.69 -4.14 -21.98
CA LEU A 190 -4.71 -2.80 -21.38
C LEU A 190 -3.36 -2.42 -20.74
N MET A 191 -2.69 -3.36 -20.07
CA MET A 191 -1.36 -3.12 -19.49
C MET A 191 -0.30 -2.90 -20.57
N LEU A 192 -0.39 -3.62 -21.69
CA LEU A 192 0.53 -3.45 -22.82
C LEU A 192 0.31 -2.10 -23.51
N LEU A 193 -0.93 -1.59 -23.57
CA LEU A 193 -1.24 -0.26 -24.12
C LEU A 193 -0.60 0.90 -23.33
N HIS A 194 -0.30 0.71 -22.05
CA HIS A 194 0.45 1.71 -21.26
C HIS A 194 1.74 2.17 -21.95
N TRP A 195 2.51 1.23 -22.49
CA TRP A 195 3.84 1.49 -23.03
C TRP A 195 3.82 2.43 -24.25
N PRO A 196 3.07 2.16 -25.33
CA PRO A 196 2.99 3.11 -26.44
C PRO A 196 2.26 4.40 -26.04
N LEU A 197 1.23 4.35 -25.19
CA LEU A 197 0.45 5.54 -24.84
C LEU A 197 1.24 6.55 -24.01
N ILE A 198 2.02 6.10 -23.03
CA ILE A 198 2.79 6.98 -22.15
C ILE A 198 4.22 7.10 -22.66
N TRP A 199 4.95 5.99 -22.68
CA TRP A 199 6.39 6.00 -23.00
C TRP A 199 6.67 6.18 -24.49
N GLY A 200 5.82 5.65 -25.37
CA GLY A 200 5.91 5.89 -26.81
C GLY A 200 5.65 7.37 -27.16
N THR A 201 4.65 7.98 -26.52
CA THR A 201 4.39 9.42 -26.65
C THR A 201 5.57 10.27 -26.17
N LEU A 202 6.14 9.97 -25.00
CA LEU A 202 7.32 10.67 -24.50
C LEU A 202 8.53 10.48 -25.43
N LEU A 203 8.77 9.25 -25.90
CA LEU A 203 9.85 8.94 -26.83
C LEU A 203 9.74 9.76 -28.12
N TYR A 204 8.53 9.88 -28.66
CA TYR A 204 8.24 10.67 -29.84
C TYR A 204 8.43 12.18 -29.60
N GLN A 205 7.93 12.70 -28.48
CA GLN A 205 7.89 14.15 -28.25
C GLN A 205 9.19 14.76 -27.75
N VAL A 206 9.91 14.06 -26.86
CA VAL A 206 11.11 14.62 -26.21
C VAL A 206 12.39 13.86 -26.56
N GLY A 207 12.30 12.79 -27.36
CA GLY A 207 13.43 11.97 -27.76
C GLY A 207 13.86 10.96 -26.70
N GLY A 208 14.73 10.02 -27.11
CA GLY A 208 15.13 8.87 -26.29
C GLY A 208 15.88 9.23 -25.01
N VAL A 209 16.83 10.17 -25.09
CA VAL A 209 17.65 10.57 -23.93
C VAL A 209 16.78 11.20 -22.83
N ASN A 210 15.92 12.16 -23.20
CA ASN A 210 15.03 12.82 -22.24
C ASN A 210 14.01 11.85 -21.66
N THR A 211 13.47 10.94 -22.48
CA THR A 211 12.55 9.89 -22.02
C THR A 211 13.23 8.96 -21.00
N LEU A 212 14.49 8.59 -21.24
CA LEU A 212 15.27 7.80 -20.29
C LEU A 212 15.51 8.56 -18.97
N ILE A 213 15.86 9.85 -19.03
CA ILE A 213 16.00 10.71 -17.84
C ILE A 213 14.69 10.73 -17.05
N ILE A 214 13.56 10.94 -17.73
CA ILE A 214 12.23 10.95 -17.11
C ILE A 214 11.97 9.61 -16.41
N ALA A 215 12.18 8.49 -17.12
CA ALA A 215 11.96 7.16 -16.59
C ALA A 215 12.81 6.88 -15.35
N VAL A 216 14.11 7.17 -15.40
CA VAL A 216 15.04 6.90 -14.29
C VAL A 216 14.71 7.77 -13.07
N VAL A 217 14.57 9.09 -13.25
CA VAL A 217 14.26 10.02 -12.16
C VAL A 217 12.91 9.67 -11.53
N MET A 218 11.90 9.40 -12.34
CA MET A 218 10.58 9.01 -11.84
C MET A 218 10.66 7.72 -11.04
N ASN A 219 11.28 6.66 -11.57
CA ASN A 219 11.40 5.37 -10.86
C ASN A 219 12.16 5.49 -9.54
N PHE A 220 13.24 6.27 -9.52
CA PHE A 220 14.09 6.42 -8.34
C PHE A 220 13.40 7.17 -7.19
N ILE A 221 12.35 7.93 -7.47
CA ILE A 221 11.56 8.66 -6.47
C ILE A 221 10.24 7.95 -6.17
N LEU A 222 9.54 7.48 -7.20
CA LEU A 222 8.26 6.78 -7.08
C LEU A 222 8.40 5.48 -6.28
N SER A 223 9.40 4.64 -6.58
CA SER A 223 9.51 3.34 -5.92
C SER A 223 9.74 3.46 -4.40
N PRO A 224 10.68 4.28 -3.90
CA PRO A 224 10.80 4.51 -2.47
C PRO A 224 9.57 5.16 -1.84
N TRP A 225 8.89 6.07 -2.54
CA TRP A 225 7.65 6.67 -2.03
C TRP A 225 6.58 5.58 -1.82
N LEU A 226 6.32 4.76 -2.84
CA LEU A 226 5.38 3.64 -2.71
C LEU A 226 5.80 2.68 -1.60
N ALA A 227 7.09 2.36 -1.52
CA ALA A 227 7.65 1.54 -0.45
C ALA A 227 7.31 2.08 0.93
N PHE A 228 7.61 3.35 1.20
CA PHE A 228 7.23 3.97 2.46
C PHE A 228 5.72 3.89 2.67
N GLY A 229 4.91 4.23 1.66
CA GLY A 229 3.45 4.20 1.70
C GLY A 229 2.86 2.86 2.16
N PHE A 230 3.38 1.75 1.66
CA PHE A 230 2.84 0.42 1.93
C PHE A 230 3.50 -0.28 3.12
N ILE A 231 4.82 -0.19 3.27
CA ILE A 231 5.55 -1.10 4.18
C ILE A 231 5.65 -0.58 5.61
N THR A 232 5.77 0.73 5.82
CA THR A 232 6.13 1.25 7.15
C THR A 232 5.05 1.07 8.19
N ASN A 233 3.85 0.73 7.74
CA ASN A 233 2.67 0.65 8.56
C ASN A 233 2.37 -0.78 9.04
N HIS A 234 3.10 -1.80 8.61
CA HIS A 234 2.89 -3.19 9.06
C HIS A 234 4.19 -4.00 9.18
N LEU A 235 5.26 -3.64 8.45
CA LEU A 235 6.56 -4.30 8.62
C LEU A 235 7.17 -3.99 9.99
N GLY A 236 7.77 -5.02 10.59
CA GLY A 236 8.33 -4.98 11.94
C GLY A 236 7.28 -4.83 13.05
N CYS A 237 5.99 -4.99 12.75
CA CYS A 237 4.95 -5.27 13.75
C CYS A 237 5.03 -6.74 14.17
N GLU A 238 4.12 -7.17 15.05
CA GLU A 238 4.03 -8.58 15.41
C GLU A 238 3.69 -9.44 14.19
N THR A 239 4.25 -10.65 14.16
CA THR A 239 4.01 -11.66 13.14
C THR A 239 3.51 -12.92 13.81
N PHE A 240 2.57 -13.60 13.17
CA PHE A 240 1.83 -14.71 13.77
C PHE A 240 1.95 -15.96 12.91
N THR A 241 1.91 -17.14 13.54
CA THR A 241 1.62 -18.39 12.82
C THR A 241 0.12 -18.49 12.55
N GLU A 242 -0.26 -19.32 11.59
CA GLU A 242 -1.69 -19.65 11.36
C GLU A 242 -2.40 -20.21 12.61
N GLU A 243 -1.68 -20.89 13.50
CA GLU A 243 -2.24 -21.43 14.74
C GLU A 243 -2.59 -20.31 15.72
N GLN A 244 -1.65 -19.40 15.98
CA GLN A 244 -1.88 -18.24 16.85
C GLN A 244 -3.03 -17.37 16.34
N ALA A 245 -3.09 -17.16 15.03
CA ALA A 245 -4.11 -16.29 14.42
C ALA A 245 -5.54 -16.83 14.55
N LYS A 246 -5.75 -18.14 14.79
CA LYS A 246 -7.09 -18.72 15.01
C LYS A 246 -7.73 -18.28 16.32
N ASP A 247 -6.91 -17.92 17.30
CA ASP A 247 -7.38 -17.50 18.63
C ASP A 247 -7.66 -15.99 18.68
N PHE A 248 -7.25 -15.24 17.66
CA PHE A 248 -7.41 -13.78 17.63
C PHE A 248 -8.74 -13.38 17.01
N SER A 249 -9.38 -12.38 17.62
CA SER A 249 -10.46 -11.66 16.95
C SER A 249 -9.93 -10.88 15.74
N TRP A 250 -10.84 -10.50 14.82
CA TRP A 250 -10.48 -9.62 13.70
C TRP A 250 -9.80 -8.33 14.17
N MET A 251 -10.32 -7.71 15.23
CA MET A 251 -9.76 -6.46 15.73
C MET A 251 -8.38 -6.65 16.32
N GLU A 252 -8.17 -7.71 17.09
CA GLU A 252 -6.88 -8.05 17.65
C GLU A 252 -5.82 -8.26 16.57
N LEU A 253 -6.11 -9.12 15.58
CA LEU A 253 -5.19 -9.41 14.48
C LEU A 253 -4.73 -8.13 13.78
N GLN A 254 -5.68 -7.25 13.43
CA GLN A 254 -5.37 -6.03 12.70
C GLN A 254 -4.66 -4.98 13.56
N MET A 255 -4.98 -4.86 14.86
CA MET A 255 -4.34 -3.90 15.76
C MET A 255 -2.91 -4.30 16.14
N ARG A 256 -2.60 -5.61 16.21
CA ARG A 256 -1.26 -6.11 16.52
C ARG A 256 -0.38 -6.25 15.28
N GLY A 257 -0.96 -6.65 14.15
CA GLY A 257 -0.27 -6.83 12.87
C GLY A 257 0.06 -5.53 12.13
N SER A 258 -0.48 -4.38 12.57
CA SER A 258 -0.26 -3.09 11.92
C SER A 258 0.00 -1.95 12.90
N ARG A 259 0.44 -0.81 12.40
CA ARG A 259 0.66 0.43 13.16
C ARG A 259 0.18 1.63 12.37
N SER A 260 -0.35 2.63 13.07
CA SER A 260 -0.65 3.91 12.45
C SER A 260 0.49 4.91 12.71
N LEU A 261 0.70 5.84 11.78
CA LEU A 261 1.74 6.87 11.85
C LEU A 261 1.14 8.26 12.08
N LYS A 262 1.67 8.95 13.09
CA LYS A 262 1.39 10.36 13.36
C LYS A 262 2.39 11.29 12.67
N GLY A 263 1.93 12.50 12.39
CA GLY A 263 2.75 13.58 11.84
C GLY A 263 1.96 14.69 11.12
N GLY A 264 0.67 14.82 11.42
CA GLY A 264 -0.18 15.86 10.88
C GLY A 264 -0.49 15.71 9.38
N PHE A 265 -0.86 16.82 8.76
CA PHE A 265 -1.36 16.86 7.39
C PHE A 265 -0.32 16.37 6.37
N LEU A 266 0.95 16.75 6.50
CA LEU A 266 2.00 16.39 5.54
C LEU A 266 2.24 14.88 5.49
N VAL A 267 2.30 14.22 6.65
CA VAL A 267 2.39 12.75 6.71
C VAL A 267 1.14 12.13 6.11
N HIS A 268 -0.06 12.59 6.48
CA HIS A 268 -1.28 12.03 5.90
C HIS A 268 -1.36 12.17 4.38
N TRP A 269 -0.93 13.31 3.84
CA TRP A 269 -0.86 13.55 2.39
C TRP A 269 0.18 12.67 1.71
N PHE A 270 1.39 12.59 2.26
CA PHE A 270 2.50 11.80 1.69
C PHE A 270 2.16 10.32 1.61
N TYR A 271 1.63 9.75 2.70
CA TYR A 271 1.21 8.35 2.74
C TYR A 271 -0.13 8.12 2.06
N GLY A 272 -0.77 9.18 1.57
CA GLY A 272 -2.10 9.13 1.01
C GLY A 272 -3.08 8.44 1.93
N GLY A 273 -3.08 8.70 3.24
CA GLY A 273 -3.98 8.05 4.19
C GLY A 273 -3.64 6.61 4.59
N LEU A 274 -2.64 5.97 3.97
CA LEU A 274 -2.15 4.66 4.45
C LEU A 274 -1.35 4.78 5.75
N ASN A 275 -1.03 5.99 6.19
CA ASN A 275 -0.50 6.23 7.54
C ASN A 275 -1.49 5.80 8.63
N THR A 276 -2.79 5.68 8.36
CA THR A 276 -3.79 5.18 9.32
C THR A 276 -4.07 3.70 9.04
N GLN A 277 -3.04 2.86 9.13
CA GLN A 277 -3.11 1.48 8.65
C GLN A 277 -3.99 0.58 9.52
N ILE A 278 -3.99 0.78 10.84
CA ILE A 278 -4.90 0.04 11.73
C ILE A 278 -6.34 0.29 11.28
N GLU A 279 -6.69 1.56 11.06
CA GLU A 279 -8.02 1.95 10.60
C GLU A 279 -8.34 1.44 9.21
N HIS A 280 -7.35 1.49 8.32
CA HIS A 280 -7.48 1.00 6.95
C HIS A 280 -7.75 -0.51 6.93
N HIS A 281 -7.09 -1.29 7.78
CA HIS A 281 -7.33 -2.73 7.90
C HIS A 281 -8.64 -3.05 8.61
N LEU A 282 -8.99 -2.34 9.69
CA LEU A 282 -10.28 -2.52 10.35
C LEU A 282 -11.46 -2.11 9.44
N PHE A 283 -11.29 -1.05 8.66
CA PHE A 283 -12.32 -0.44 7.82
C PHE A 283 -11.82 -0.18 6.40
N PRO A 284 -11.48 -1.22 5.60
CA PRO A 284 -10.92 -1.05 4.25
C PRO A 284 -11.86 -0.26 3.33
N LYS A 285 -13.15 -0.38 3.60
CA LYS A 285 -14.26 0.28 2.91
C LYS A 285 -14.46 1.74 3.32
N ALA A 286 -13.77 2.27 4.32
CA ALA A 286 -13.81 3.68 4.68
C ALA A 286 -13.01 4.49 3.65
N PRO A 287 -13.57 5.53 3.04
CA PRO A 287 -12.79 6.37 2.12
C PRO A 287 -11.59 7.02 2.81
N ARG A 288 -10.44 7.10 2.13
CA ARG A 288 -9.18 7.57 2.74
C ARG A 288 -9.25 8.94 3.42
N PHE A 289 -10.02 9.88 2.90
CA PHE A 289 -10.19 11.21 3.51
C PHE A 289 -11.02 11.20 4.81
N ASN A 290 -11.73 10.10 5.11
CA ASN A 290 -12.38 9.88 6.40
C ASN A 290 -11.45 9.17 7.39
N LEU A 291 -10.33 8.59 6.97
CA LEU A 291 -9.53 7.72 7.84
C LEU A 291 -8.93 8.44 9.04
N LEU A 292 -8.61 9.74 8.97
CA LEU A 292 -8.20 10.50 10.17
C LEU A 292 -9.34 10.62 11.21
N LYS A 293 -10.59 10.72 10.75
CA LYS A 293 -11.76 10.74 11.64
C LYS A 293 -12.00 9.34 12.23
N VAL A 294 -11.88 8.30 11.40
CA VAL A 294 -11.94 6.91 11.87
C VAL A 294 -10.83 6.64 12.89
N GLN A 295 -9.61 7.13 12.65
CA GLN A 295 -8.49 7.00 13.58
C GLN A 295 -8.77 7.62 14.92
N LYS A 296 -9.33 8.85 14.93
CA LYS A 296 -9.73 9.49 16.18
C LYS A 296 -10.71 8.61 16.97
N MET A 297 -11.74 8.09 16.31
CA MET A 297 -12.72 7.19 16.93
C MET A 297 -12.08 5.89 17.43
N THR A 298 -11.23 5.25 16.61
CA THR A 298 -10.52 4.02 16.99
C THR A 298 -9.63 4.23 18.21
N LYS A 299 -8.92 5.36 18.30
CA LYS A 299 -8.08 5.70 19.47
C LYS A 299 -8.91 5.95 20.73
N GLU A 300 -9.99 6.71 20.61
CA GLU A 300 -10.91 6.97 21.73
C GLU A 300 -11.55 5.67 22.24
N PHE A 301 -11.94 4.80 21.32
CA PHE A 301 -12.48 3.47 21.61
C PHE A 301 -11.44 2.57 22.28
N ALA A 302 -10.24 2.51 21.73
CA ALA A 302 -9.13 1.74 22.28
C ALA A 302 -8.80 2.20 23.71
N LYS A 303 -8.75 3.52 23.95
CA LYS A 303 -8.58 4.10 25.28
C LYS A 303 -9.74 3.74 26.24
N LYS A 304 -10.99 3.78 25.77
CA LYS A 304 -12.18 3.46 26.59
C LYS A 304 -12.16 2.03 27.10
N TYR A 305 -11.71 1.09 26.29
CA TYR A 305 -11.75 -0.35 26.59
C TYR A 305 -10.40 -0.94 27.01
N ASP A 306 -9.39 -0.09 27.20
CA ASP A 306 -8.00 -0.46 27.52
C ASP A 306 -7.38 -1.41 26.49
N ILE A 307 -7.67 -1.16 25.21
CA ILE A 307 -7.12 -1.91 24.08
C ILE A 307 -5.83 -1.20 23.62
N PRO A 308 -4.71 -1.92 23.46
CA PRO A 308 -3.50 -1.30 22.98
C PRO A 308 -3.61 -0.80 21.54
N TYR A 309 -3.18 0.45 21.32
CA TYR A 309 -3.16 1.09 20.01
C TYR A 309 -1.73 1.43 19.62
N PHE A 310 -1.19 0.76 18.59
CA PHE A 310 0.18 0.99 18.16
C PHE A 310 0.31 2.19 17.23
N GLU A 311 0.83 3.30 17.77
CA GLU A 311 1.15 4.50 17.02
C GLU A 311 2.65 4.82 17.02
N SER A 312 3.17 5.27 15.88
CA SER A 312 4.58 5.67 15.72
C SER A 312 4.72 6.93 14.86
N THR A 313 5.93 7.48 14.73
CA THR A 313 6.25 8.48 13.69
C THR A 313 6.92 7.77 12.50
N PRO A 314 6.94 8.33 11.28
CA PRO A 314 7.66 7.74 10.15
C PRO A 314 9.11 7.37 10.47
N LEU A 315 9.84 8.28 11.16
CA LEU A 315 11.22 8.04 11.58
C LEU A 315 11.33 6.86 12.56
N MET A 316 10.44 6.80 13.54
CA MET A 316 10.46 5.72 14.53
C MET A 316 10.05 4.38 13.89
N ALA A 317 9.12 4.38 12.92
CA ALA A 317 8.79 3.20 12.13
C ALA A 317 10.00 2.67 11.36
N TYR A 318 10.80 3.54 10.74
CA TYR A 318 12.08 3.16 10.12
C TYR A 318 13.05 2.48 11.11
N VAL A 319 13.20 3.05 12.32
CA VAL A 319 14.04 2.47 13.37
C VAL A 319 13.51 1.11 13.81
N GLN A 320 12.19 0.98 13.95
CA GLN A 320 11.53 -0.27 14.33
C GLN A 320 11.70 -1.37 13.27
N ILE A 321 11.54 -1.04 11.98
CA ILE A 321 11.78 -1.95 10.85
C ILE A 321 13.23 -2.41 10.84
N ASN A 322 14.19 -1.51 11.01
CA ASN A 322 15.61 -1.88 11.06
C ASN A 322 15.95 -2.76 12.25
N ASN A 323 15.33 -2.52 13.40
CA ASN A 323 15.51 -3.40 14.55
C ASN A 323 14.91 -4.79 14.28
N ALA A 324 13.71 -4.86 13.73
CA ALA A 324 13.10 -6.12 13.32
C ALA A 324 14.00 -6.88 12.33
N LEU A 325 14.55 -6.20 11.32
CA LEU A 325 15.48 -6.80 10.37
C LEU A 325 16.72 -7.43 11.01
N LYS A 326 17.20 -6.89 12.15
CA LYS A 326 18.32 -7.47 12.94
C LYS A 326 17.89 -8.67 13.78
N ASP A 327 16.67 -8.62 14.29
CA ASP A 327 16.12 -9.62 15.20
C ASP A 327 15.77 -10.93 14.46
N TYR A 328 15.34 -10.82 13.19
CA TYR A 328 15.02 -11.94 12.28
C TYR A 328 16.25 -12.42 11.50
#